data_AF-A0A498MUX7-F1
#
_entry.id   AF-A0A498MUX7-F1
#
_cell.length_a   1.000
_cell.length_b   1.000
_cell.length_c   1.000
_cell.angle_alpha   90.00
_cell.angle_beta   90.00
_cell.angle_gamma   90.00
#
_symmetry.space_group_name_H-M   'P 1'
#
loop_
_entity.id
_entity.type
_entity.pdbx_description
1 polymer ?
#
loop_
_entity_poly.entity_id
_entity_poly.type
_entity_poly.pdbx_seq_one_letter_code
_entity_poly.pdbx_strand_id
1 'polypeptide(L)'
;MGSEWLVHRHAVLGSYNTQRLLTFLEELRDILLDRQQHHPGPAHHIYVIIWDIVRFHRTNQIREWFTTNSNQFLNVCLPPYSPFLNPIEEFFSSWRWKVYDRQPYTRENLLRAMELACVDIPVEAFQGWIRHSRAFFPRCLARDNIACDVDEVMWPDAADCGVCVWCE
;
A
#
# COMPACT_ATOMS: atom_id res chain seq x y z
N MET A 1 -13.75 -17.06 -0.06
CA MET A 1 -12.58 -16.88 -0.94
C MET A 1 -12.46 -15.40 -1.24
N GLY A 2 -11.51 -14.69 -0.63
CA GLY A 2 -11.38 -13.23 -0.77
C GLY A 2 -10.18 -12.58 -0.05
N SER A 3 -9.25 -13.37 0.50
CA SER A 3 -8.20 -12.89 1.44
C SER A 3 -6.77 -13.21 0.99
N GLU A 4 -6.57 -13.64 -0.24
CA GLU A 4 -5.22 -13.98 -0.72
C GLU A 4 -4.37 -12.71 -0.87
N TRP A 5 -4.95 -11.64 -1.42
CA TRP A 5 -4.28 -10.38 -1.76
C TRP A 5 -4.25 -9.35 -0.63
N LEU A 6 -5.23 -9.38 0.28
CA LEU A 6 -5.23 -8.58 1.50
C LEU A 6 -4.67 -9.42 2.66
N VAL A 7 -3.39 -9.22 2.96
CA VAL A 7 -2.65 -10.08 3.91
C VAL A 7 -2.89 -9.69 5.37
N HIS A 8 -2.77 -8.40 5.68
CA HIS A 8 -2.86 -7.88 7.04
C HIS A 8 -3.36 -6.42 7.02
N ARG A 9 -4.12 -6.01 8.03
CA ARG A 9 -4.72 -4.66 8.13
C ARG A 9 -5.07 -4.33 9.57
N HIS A 10 -4.90 -3.08 9.97
CA HIS A 10 -5.35 -2.57 11.27
C HIS A 10 -6.06 -1.23 11.11
N ALA A 11 -7.21 -1.08 11.79
CA ALA A 11 -7.84 0.21 12.03
C ALA A 11 -7.66 0.53 13.52
N VAL A 12 -6.99 1.64 13.82
CA VAL A 12 -6.69 2.04 15.21
C VAL A 12 -7.19 3.45 15.48
N LEU A 13 -7.53 3.72 16.74
CA LEU A 13 -7.82 5.08 17.20
C LEU A 13 -6.51 5.82 17.51
N GLY A 14 -6.45 7.07 17.05
CA GLY A 14 -5.30 7.96 17.26
C GLY A 14 -4.18 7.76 16.25
N SER A 15 -3.07 8.47 16.47
CA SER A 15 -1.97 8.52 15.52
C SER A 15 -1.22 7.19 15.40
N TYR A 16 -0.83 6.85 14.18
CA TYR A 16 0.10 5.77 13.91
C TYR A 16 1.54 6.22 14.18
N ASN A 17 2.39 5.31 14.64
CA ASN A 17 3.78 5.61 15.01
C ASN A 17 4.68 4.38 14.82
N THR A 18 5.98 4.56 15.07
CA THR A 18 7.00 3.51 14.91
C THR A 18 6.68 2.24 15.68
N GLN A 19 6.22 2.35 16.93
CA GLN A 19 5.96 1.18 17.75
C GLN A 19 4.79 0.35 17.20
N ARG A 20 3.72 1.02 16.75
CA ARG A 20 2.59 0.35 16.11
C ARG A 20 2.99 -0.31 14.80
N LEU A 21 3.86 0.33 14.02
CA LEU A 21 4.39 -0.25 12.79
C LEU A 21 5.26 -1.49 13.06
N LEU A 22 6.12 -1.47 14.08
CA LEU A 22 6.90 -2.65 14.45
C LEU A 22 6.00 -3.83 14.80
N THR A 23 4.97 -3.61 15.63
CA THR A 23 3.98 -4.64 15.94
C THR A 23 3.31 -5.18 14.68
N PHE A 24 2.89 -4.30 13.77
CA PHE A 24 2.31 -4.70 12.48
C PHE A 24 3.28 -5.53 11.62
N LEU A 25 4.57 -5.18 11.60
CA LEU A 25 5.58 -5.92 10.83
C LEU A 25 5.87 -7.31 11.42
N GLU A 26 5.91 -7.44 12.74
CA GLU A 26 6.05 -8.73 13.42
C GLU A 26 4.87 -9.64 13.09
N GLU A 27 3.63 -9.15 13.24
CA GLU A 27 2.42 -9.91 12.93
C GLU A 27 2.34 -10.27 11.43
N LEU A 28 2.68 -9.33 10.55
CA LEU A 28 2.75 -9.58 9.11
C LEU A 28 3.78 -10.67 8.78
N ARG A 29 4.97 -10.64 9.40
CA ARG A 29 5.99 -11.67 9.23
C ARG A 29 5.44 -13.03 9.61
N ASP A 30 4.85 -13.14 10.80
CA ASP A 30 4.37 -14.42 11.30
C ASP A 30 3.28 -15.00 10.38
N ILE A 31 2.36 -14.17 9.87
CA ILE A 31 1.36 -14.57 8.86
C ILE A 31 2.02 -15.08 7.57
N LEU A 32 3.03 -14.39 7.06
CA LEU A 32 3.69 -14.74 5.80
C LEU A 32 4.53 -16.02 5.93
N LEU A 33 5.22 -16.22 7.06
CA LEU A 33 5.99 -17.43 7.32
C LEU A 33 5.10 -18.65 7.49
N ASP A 34 3.96 -18.50 8.17
CA ASP A 34 2.94 -19.56 8.27
C ASP A 34 2.43 -19.97 6.88
N ARG A 35 2.11 -19.00 6.02
CA ARG A 35 1.69 -19.26 4.63
C ARG A 35 2.75 -20.03 3.82
N GLN A 36 4.04 -19.70 3.99
CA GLN A 36 5.12 -20.41 3.29
C GLN A 36 5.26 -21.87 3.74
N GLN A 37 5.08 -22.15 5.03
CA GLN A 37 5.15 -23.52 5.55
C GLN A 37 4.04 -24.41 4.97
N HIS A 38 2.84 -23.84 4.81
CA HIS A 38 1.67 -24.56 4.28
C HIS A 38 1.64 -24.67 2.75
N HIS A 39 2.42 -23.87 2.04
CA HIS A 39 2.55 -23.89 0.58
C HIS A 39 4.02 -23.93 0.15
N PRO A 40 4.73 -25.07 0.33
CA PRO A 40 6.14 -25.19 -0.02
C PRO A 40 6.32 -25.18 -1.55
N GLY A 41 6.47 -23.99 -2.11
CA GLY A 41 6.90 -23.78 -3.50
C GLY A 41 8.41 -23.94 -3.64
N PRO A 42 8.93 -24.17 -4.86
CA PRO A 42 10.36 -24.31 -5.10
C PRO A 42 11.04 -22.93 -5.19
N ALA A 43 11.14 -22.21 -4.07
CA ALA A 43 12.11 -21.14 -3.79
C ALA A 43 11.78 -20.47 -2.45
N HIS A 44 12.83 -20.07 -1.71
CA HIS A 44 12.70 -19.12 -0.61
C HIS A 44 12.20 -17.78 -1.17
N HIS A 45 10.96 -17.38 -0.88
CA HIS A 45 10.45 -16.09 -1.37
C HIS A 45 11.01 -14.95 -0.51
N ILE A 46 11.55 -13.93 -1.18
CA ILE A 46 11.85 -12.64 -0.56
C ILE A 46 10.64 -11.74 -0.75
N TYR A 47 10.07 -11.25 0.35
CA TYR A 47 9.00 -10.27 0.35
C TYR A 47 9.56 -8.86 0.23
N VAL A 48 9.02 -8.07 -0.70
CA VAL A 48 9.38 -6.66 -0.86
C VAL A 48 8.25 -5.81 -0.29
N ILE A 49 8.57 -5.02 0.74
CA ILE A 49 7.65 -4.04 1.32
C ILE A 49 7.92 -2.69 0.66
N ILE A 50 6.89 -2.15 0.00
CA ILE A 50 6.93 -0.88 -0.72
C ILE A 50 6.02 0.11 0.00
N TRP A 51 6.53 1.29 0.32
CA TRP A 51 5.75 2.37 0.92
C TRP A 51 6.32 3.75 0.61
N ASP A 52 5.56 4.78 0.97
CA ASP A 52 5.98 6.17 0.91
C ASP A 52 7.04 6.52 1.97
N ILE A 53 7.43 7.79 2.01
CA ILE A 53 8.59 8.28 2.76
C ILE A 53 8.26 8.84 4.14
N VAL A 54 7.16 8.39 4.76
CA VAL A 54 6.75 8.90 6.07
C VAL A 54 7.83 8.64 7.13
N ARG A 55 8.03 9.62 8.02
CA ARG A 55 9.14 9.64 8.98
C ARG A 55 9.28 8.37 9.81
N PHE A 56 8.16 7.76 10.22
CA PHE A 56 8.21 6.57 11.06
C PHE A 56 8.65 5.30 10.32
N HIS A 57 8.60 5.25 8.98
CA HIS A 57 9.19 4.17 8.15
C HIS A 57 10.72 4.19 8.18
N ARG A 58 11.33 5.33 8.52
CA ARG A 58 12.78 5.59 8.38
C ARG A 58 13.54 5.61 9.72
N THR A 59 12.88 5.23 10.81
CA THR A 59 13.52 5.16 12.13
C THR A 59 14.56 4.04 12.20
N ASN A 60 15.51 4.17 13.13
CA ASN A 60 16.55 3.15 13.34
C ASN A 60 15.95 1.79 13.70
N GLN A 61 14.89 1.75 14.50
CA GLN A 61 14.23 0.49 14.88
C GLN A 61 13.65 -0.25 13.66
N ILE A 62 13.05 0.48 12.71
CA ILE A 62 12.55 -0.14 11.47
C ILE A 62 13.72 -0.64 10.61
N ARG A 63 14.81 0.12 10.51
CA ARG A 63 16.01 -0.32 9.78
C ARG A 63 16.65 -1.56 10.39
N GLU A 64 16.73 -1.63 11.72
CA GLU A 64 17.22 -2.79 12.47
C GLU A 64 16.33 -4.01 12.23
N TRP A 65 15.00 -3.81 12.20
CA TRP A 65 14.06 -4.87 11.87
C TRP A 65 14.33 -5.47 10.48
N PHE A 66 14.46 -4.63 9.44
CA PHE A 66 14.78 -5.12 8.09
C PHE A 66 16.17 -5.74 7.99
N THR A 67 17.15 -5.22 8.73
CA THR A 67 18.50 -5.81 8.78
C THR A 67 18.45 -7.22 9.35
N THR A 68 17.73 -7.39 10.45
CA THR A 68 17.55 -8.68 11.14
C THR A 68 16.79 -9.69 10.28
N ASN A 69 15.80 -9.23 9.51
CA ASN A 69 14.94 -10.06 8.66
C ASN A 69 15.34 -10.01 7.16
N SER A 70 16.60 -9.65 6.85
CA SER A 70 17.07 -9.34 5.48
C SER A 70 17.10 -10.54 4.53
N ASN A 71 17.09 -11.76 5.06
CA ASN A 71 16.96 -12.98 4.24
C ASN A 71 15.53 -13.17 3.70
N GLN A 72 14.52 -12.53 4.28
CA GLN A 72 13.11 -12.73 3.97
C GLN A 72 12.41 -11.45 3.51
N PHE A 73 12.88 -10.26 3.95
CA PHE A 73 12.22 -8.99 3.72
C PHE A 73 13.18 -7.93 3.18
N LEU A 74 12.73 -7.20 2.16
CA LEU A 74 13.39 -6.02 1.60
C LEU A 74 12.49 -4.79 1.78
N ASN A 75 13.12 -3.68 2.17
CA ASN A 75 12.46 -2.37 2.31
C ASN A 75 12.71 -1.52 1.07
N VAL A 76 11.65 -1.08 0.40
CA VAL A 76 11.72 -0.15 -0.73
C VAL A 76 10.88 1.08 -0.40
N CYS A 77 11.55 2.22 -0.22
CA CYS A 77 10.87 3.51 -0.12
C CYS A 77 10.71 4.10 -1.51
N LEU A 78 9.50 4.50 -1.86
CA LEU A 78 9.22 5.21 -3.10
C LEU A 78 9.82 6.63 -3.07
N PRO A 79 10.05 7.26 -4.24
CA PRO A 79 10.41 8.67 -4.30
C PRO A 79 9.41 9.59 -3.56
N PRO A 80 9.87 10.75 -3.08
CA PRO A 80 8.95 11.79 -2.60
C PRO A 80 7.91 12.16 -3.67
N TYR A 81 6.69 12.50 -3.25
CA TYR A 81 5.64 13.04 -4.12
C TYR A 81 5.26 12.16 -5.33
N SER A 82 5.44 10.83 -5.24
CA SER A 82 5.10 9.89 -6.31
C SER A 82 3.97 8.92 -5.93
N PRO A 83 2.76 9.40 -5.56
CA PRO A 83 1.65 8.54 -5.13
C PRO A 83 1.22 7.55 -6.22
N PHE A 84 1.34 7.91 -7.49
CA PHE A 84 1.06 7.07 -8.64
C PHE A 84 1.92 5.80 -8.73
N LEU A 85 3.07 5.76 -8.04
CA LEU A 85 3.91 4.56 -7.93
C LEU A 85 3.47 3.62 -6.81
N ASN A 86 2.54 4.05 -5.94
CA ASN A 86 2.09 3.32 -4.78
C ASN A 86 0.68 2.74 -5.01
N PRO A 87 0.54 1.42 -5.27
CA PRO A 87 -0.77 0.80 -5.51
C PRO A 87 -1.79 1.01 -4.37
N ILE A 88 -1.33 1.28 -3.15
CA ILE A 88 -2.22 1.46 -2.00
C ILE A 88 -3.09 2.72 -2.14
N GLU A 89 -2.70 3.70 -2.96
CA GLU A 89 -3.48 4.93 -3.16
C GLU A 89 -4.81 4.62 -3.87
N GLU A 90 -4.78 3.74 -4.88
CA GLU A 90 -6.01 3.29 -5.55
C GLU A 90 -6.87 2.40 -4.66
N PHE A 91 -6.22 1.58 -3.81
CA PHE A 91 -6.92 0.85 -2.76
C PHE A 91 -7.68 1.82 -1.84
N PHE A 92 -7.02 2.86 -1.32
CA PHE A 92 -7.66 3.82 -0.43
C PHE A 92 -8.78 4.60 -1.12
N SER A 93 -8.60 4.99 -2.38
CA SER A 93 -9.63 5.65 -3.18
C SER A 93 -10.90 4.79 -3.30
N SER A 94 -10.72 3.51 -3.62
CA SER A 94 -11.83 2.55 -3.77
C SER A 94 -12.46 2.18 -2.43
N TRP A 95 -11.63 1.88 -1.43
CA TRP A 95 -12.04 1.47 -0.09
C TRP A 95 -12.83 2.57 0.64
N ARG A 96 -12.46 3.84 0.47
CA ARG A 96 -13.19 4.97 1.05
C ARG A 96 -14.68 4.97 0.67
N TRP A 97 -15.00 4.71 -0.60
CA TRP A 97 -16.39 4.62 -1.05
C TRP A 97 -17.13 3.44 -0.42
N LYS A 98 -16.47 2.28 -0.30
CA LYS A 98 -17.03 1.11 0.40
C LYS A 98 -17.29 1.36 1.89
N VAL A 99 -16.46 2.18 2.54
CA VAL A 99 -16.72 2.64 3.91
C VAL A 99 -17.97 3.51 3.96
N TYR A 100 -18.15 4.45 3.03
CA TYR A 100 -19.33 5.32 3.00
C TYR A 100 -20.63 4.60 2.67
N ASP A 101 -20.62 3.59 1.80
CA ASP A 101 -21.79 2.74 1.50
C ASP A 101 -22.35 2.08 2.76
N ARG A 102 -21.51 1.90 3.79
CA ARG A 102 -21.89 1.31 5.09
C ARG A 102 -22.47 2.32 6.09
N GLN A 103 -22.54 3.60 5.71
CA GLN A 103 -23.12 4.68 6.52
C GLN A 103 -22.53 4.78 7.95
N PRO A 104 -21.23 5.11 8.07
CA PRO A 104 -20.47 5.01 9.32
C PRO A 104 -20.87 6.03 10.40
N TYR A 105 -21.77 6.96 10.08
CA TYR A 105 -22.23 8.02 10.99
C TYR A 105 -23.66 7.79 11.50
N THR A 106 -24.38 6.82 10.95
CA THR A 106 -25.79 6.59 11.27
C THR A 106 -26.11 5.12 11.54
N ARG A 107 -25.33 4.18 11.02
CA ARG A 107 -25.62 2.75 11.10
C ARG A 107 -24.49 1.92 11.69
N GLU A 108 -23.31 1.96 11.05
CA GLU A 108 -22.15 1.19 11.48
C GLU A 108 -21.15 2.08 12.22
N ASN A 109 -20.42 1.55 13.20
CA ASN A 109 -19.30 2.29 13.77
C ASN A 109 -18.20 2.47 12.71
N LEU A 110 -17.58 3.65 12.62
CA LEU A 110 -16.56 3.94 11.59
C LEU A 110 -15.43 2.88 11.53
N LEU A 111 -14.86 2.46 12.66
CA LEU A 111 -13.80 1.44 12.67
C LEU A 111 -14.32 0.10 12.15
N ARG A 112 -15.57 -0.25 12.51
CA ARG A 112 -16.19 -1.48 12.02
C ARG A 112 -16.50 -1.40 10.53
N ALA A 113 -16.97 -0.25 10.04
CA ALA A 113 -17.20 0.00 8.63
C ALA A 113 -15.87 -0.09 7.83
N MET A 114 -14.78 0.46 8.38
CA MET A 114 -13.43 0.34 7.83
C MET A 114 -12.98 -1.12 7.69
N GLU A 115 -13.14 -1.91 8.75
CA GLU A 115 -12.79 -3.35 8.73
C GLU A 115 -13.62 -4.14 7.73
N LEU A 116 -14.92 -3.89 7.67
CA LEU A 116 -15.82 -4.63 6.79
C LEU A 116 -15.66 -4.20 5.33
N ALA A 117 -15.39 -2.92 5.05
CA ALA A 117 -15.16 -2.44 3.69
C ALA A 117 -13.94 -3.09 3.03
N CYS A 118 -12.94 -3.50 3.81
CA CYS A 118 -11.78 -4.22 3.27
C CYS A 118 -12.14 -5.56 2.61
N VAL A 119 -13.19 -6.25 3.07
CA VAL A 119 -13.58 -7.54 2.49
C VAL A 119 -14.47 -7.40 1.25
N ASP A 120 -14.96 -6.19 0.96
CA ASP A 120 -15.78 -5.90 -0.22
C ASP A 120 -14.94 -5.58 -1.45
N ILE A 121 -13.61 -5.52 -1.30
CA ILE A 121 -12.69 -5.22 -2.40
C ILE A 121 -12.46 -6.48 -3.24
N PRO A 122 -12.79 -6.46 -4.54
CA PRO A 122 -12.56 -7.59 -5.42
C PRO A 122 -11.07 -7.89 -5.57
N VAL A 123 -10.72 -9.17 -5.64
CA VAL A 123 -9.33 -9.65 -5.77
C VAL A 123 -8.68 -9.10 -7.05
N GLU A 124 -9.45 -9.00 -8.11
CA GLU A 124 -9.04 -8.54 -9.44
C GLU A 124 -8.59 -7.07 -9.42
N ALA A 125 -9.12 -6.28 -8.48
CA ALA A 125 -8.76 -4.88 -8.33
C ALA A 125 -7.29 -4.73 -7.88
N PHE A 126 -6.82 -5.55 -6.94
CA PHE A 126 -5.42 -5.52 -6.49
C PHE A 126 -4.44 -5.74 -7.64
N GLN A 127 -4.73 -6.70 -8.52
CA GLN A 127 -3.92 -6.94 -9.71
C GLN A 127 -3.97 -5.76 -10.69
N GLY A 128 -5.14 -5.12 -10.81
CA GLY A 128 -5.34 -3.90 -11.57
C GLY A 128 -4.44 -2.76 -11.11
N TRP A 129 -4.49 -2.44 -9.82
CA TRP A 129 -3.72 -1.34 -9.21
C TRP A 129 -2.21 -1.57 -9.29
N ILE A 130 -1.76 -2.81 -9.04
CA ILE A 130 -0.34 -3.16 -9.21
C ILE A 130 0.11 -2.98 -10.67
N ARG A 131 -0.72 -3.40 -11.63
CA ARG A 131 -0.40 -3.23 -13.06
C ARG A 131 -0.39 -1.76 -13.46
N HIS A 132 -1.32 -0.97 -12.94
CA HIS A 132 -1.42 0.46 -13.21
C HIS A 132 -0.19 1.22 -12.67
N SER A 133 0.18 1.04 -11.40
CA SER A 133 1.37 1.72 -10.84
C SER A 133 2.66 1.35 -11.59
N ARG A 134 2.80 0.08 -12.00
CA ARG A 134 3.94 -0.41 -12.78
C ARG A 134 4.03 0.21 -14.18
N ALA A 135 2.91 0.65 -14.76
CA ALA A 135 2.89 1.26 -16.08
C ALA A 135 3.68 2.59 -16.11
N PHE A 136 3.86 3.23 -14.96
CA PHE A 136 4.65 4.47 -14.84
C PHE A 136 6.15 4.23 -14.73
N PHE A 137 6.61 3.02 -14.39
CA PHE A 137 8.04 2.75 -14.15
C PHE A 137 8.93 3.09 -15.35
N PRO A 138 8.59 2.72 -16.61
CA PRO A 138 9.42 3.08 -17.76
C PRO A 138 9.56 4.60 -17.94
N ARG A 139 8.48 5.37 -17.72
CA ARG A 139 8.47 6.83 -17.81
C ARG A 139 9.35 7.46 -16.72
N CYS A 140 9.28 6.96 -15.49
CA CYS A 140 10.16 7.39 -14.40
C CYS A 140 11.64 7.12 -14.74
N LEU A 141 11.96 5.93 -15.27
CA LEU A 141 13.32 5.57 -15.67
C LEU A 141 13.83 6.41 -16.85
N ALA A 142 12.94 6.79 -17.77
CA ALA A 142 13.23 7.70 -18.87
C ALA A 142 13.33 9.18 -18.43
N ARG A 143 12.98 9.49 -17.18
CA ARG A 143 12.87 10.85 -16.63
C ARG A 143 11.88 11.71 -17.40
N ASP A 144 10.81 11.08 -17.88
CA ASP A 144 9.72 11.79 -18.53
C ASP A 144 9.03 12.71 -17.53
N ASN A 145 8.45 13.79 -18.04
CA ASN A 145 7.53 14.59 -17.25
C ASN A 145 6.21 13.83 -17.11
N ILE A 146 5.84 13.49 -15.87
CA ILE A 146 4.62 12.75 -15.56
C ILE A 146 3.65 13.74 -14.90
N ALA A 147 2.62 14.13 -15.65
CA ALA A 147 1.41 14.60 -15.01
C ALA A 147 0.83 13.40 -14.27
N CYS A 148 0.69 13.52 -12.96
CA CYS A 148 0.11 12.47 -12.14
C CYS A 148 -0.67 13.14 -11.03
N ASP A 149 -1.70 13.87 -11.44
CA ASP A 149 -2.83 13.98 -10.54
C ASP A 149 -3.50 12.61 -10.47
N VAL A 150 -3.92 12.25 -9.26
CA VAL A 150 -4.71 11.04 -8.97
C VAL A 150 -6.06 11.03 -9.74
N ASP A 151 -6.31 12.12 -10.47
CA ASP A 151 -7.51 12.57 -11.14
C ASP A 151 -7.27 12.86 -12.64
N GLU A 152 -6.25 12.28 -13.31
CA GLU A 152 -6.10 12.41 -14.79
C GLU A 152 -7.38 12.04 -15.57
N VAL A 153 -8.24 11.20 -15.00
CA VAL A 153 -9.55 10.82 -15.57
C VAL A 153 -10.65 11.86 -15.29
N MET A 154 -10.47 12.73 -14.29
CA MET A 154 -11.45 13.75 -13.88
C MET A 154 -11.22 15.11 -14.54
N TRP A 155 -10.05 15.35 -15.14
CA TRP A 155 -9.76 16.62 -15.81
C TRP A 155 -9.69 16.49 -17.34
N PRO A 156 -10.58 17.17 -18.10
CA PRO A 156 -10.59 17.09 -19.56
C PRO A 156 -9.36 17.71 -20.23
N ASP A 157 -8.66 18.60 -19.55
CA ASP A 157 -7.53 19.38 -20.07
C ASP A 157 -6.23 19.09 -19.31
N ALA A 158 -5.21 18.62 -20.03
CA ALA A 158 -3.89 18.28 -19.49
C ALA A 158 -3.10 19.47 -18.91
N ALA A 159 -3.55 20.71 -19.15
CA ALA A 159 -2.93 21.92 -18.61
C ALA A 159 -3.24 22.18 -17.13
N ASP A 160 -4.28 21.53 -16.60
CA ASP A 160 -4.73 21.71 -15.22
C ASP A 160 -4.16 20.65 -14.26
N CYS A 161 -3.49 19.62 -14.78
CA CYS A 161 -2.83 18.60 -13.95
C CYS A 161 -1.55 19.18 -13.32
N GLY A 162 -1.44 19.05 -12.00
CA GLY A 162 -0.21 19.37 -11.28
C GLY A 162 0.97 18.57 -11.85
N VAL A 163 1.97 19.26 -12.37
CA VAL A 163 3.19 18.62 -12.87
C VAL A 163 4.00 18.14 -11.66
N CYS A 164 4.02 16.84 -11.39
CA CYS A 164 4.97 16.26 -10.44
C CYS A 164 6.31 16.07 -11.14
N VAL A 165 7.15 17.10 -11.06
CA VAL A 165 8.58 16.97 -11.34
C VAL A 165 9.21 16.21 -10.17
N TRP A 166 10.27 15.44 -10.46
CA TRP A 166 11.23 14.85 -9.50
C TRP A 166 11.03 13.37 -9.15
N CYS A 167 11.42 12.49 -10.08
CA CYS A 167 12.14 11.27 -9.73
C CYS A 167 13.64 11.60 -9.65
N GLU A 168 14.10 12.08 -8.50
CA GLU A 168 15.54 12.12 -8.12
C GLU A 168 15.84 11.07 -7.06
#